data_AF-A0A1I2C186-F1
#
_entry.id   AF-A0A1I2C186-F1
#
_cell.length_a   1.000
_cell.length_b   1.000
_cell.length_c   1.000
_cell.angle_alpha   90.00
_cell.angle_beta   90.00
_cell.angle_gamma   90.00
#
_symmetry.space_group_name_H-M   'P 1'
#
loop_
_entity.id
_entity.type
_entity.pdbx_description
1 polymer ?
#
loop_
_entity_poly.entity_id
_entity_poly.type
_entity_poly.pdbx_seq_one_letter_code
_entity_poly.pdbx_strand_id
1 'polypeptide(L)' 'MYSFPIDYVEPVFRPPSEAKSLILPVTNGCSWNKCTFCD' A
#
# COMPACT_ATOMS: atom_id res chain seq x y z
N MET A 1 6.39 -19.34 -14.28
CA MET A 1 6.56 -18.53 -13.05
C MET A 1 5.38 -17.57 -13.01
N TYR A 2 4.50 -17.69 -12.02
CA TYR A 2 3.38 -16.77 -11.88
C TYR A 2 3.93 -15.47 -11.28
N SER A 3 4.10 -14.45 -12.12
CA SER A 3 4.24 -13.08 -11.63
C SER A 3 2.88 -12.66 -11.09
N PHE A 4 2.85 -12.11 -9.88
CA PHE A 4 1.64 -11.41 -9.44
C PHE A 4 1.35 -10.28 -10.43
N PRO A 5 0.07 -10.02 -10.75
CA PRO A 5 -0.31 -9.04 -11.76
C PRO A 5 -0.08 -7.59 -11.30
N ILE A 6 0.37 -7.37 -10.06
CA ILE A 6 0.50 -6.07 -9.43
C ILE A 6 1.92 -5.97 -8.86
N ASP A 7 2.62 -4.90 -9.25
CA ASP A 7 3.92 -4.53 -8.72
C ASP A 7 3.74 -3.55 -7.56
N TYR A 8 4.43 -3.81 -6.45
CA TYR A 8 4.35 -2.97 -5.25
C TYR A 8 5.61 -2.13 -5.11
N VAL A 9 5.43 -0.84 -4.85
CA VAL A 9 6.54 0.06 -4.52
C VAL A 9 6.67 0.14 -3.01
N GLU A 10 7.83 -0.28 -2.50
CA GLU A 10 8.16 -0.24 -1.08
C GLU A 10 8.60 1.17 -0.66
N PRO A 11 8.34 1.61 0.59
CA PRO A 11 7.61 0.91 1.66
C PRO A 11 6.08 0.97 1.51
N VAL A 12 5.40 -0.13 1.86
CA VAL A 12 3.93 -0.23 1.82
C VAL A 12 3.37 -0.04 3.22
N PHE A 13 2.68 1.08 3.45
CA PHE A 13 2.03 1.37 4.72
C PHE A 13 0.56 0.94 4.71
N ARG A 14 0.15 0.21 5.75
CA ARG A 14 -1.21 -0.35 5.85
C ARG A 14 -1.74 -0.15 7.26
N PRO A 15 -2.95 0.40 7.45
CA PRO A 15 -3.57 0.43 8.76
C PRO A 15 -3.91 -1.00 9.23
N PRO A 16 -3.95 -1.26 10.55
CA PRO A 16 -4.21 -2.59 11.09
C PRO A 16 -5.57 -3.15 10.66
N SER A 17 -6.56 -2.26 10.43
CA SER A 17 -7.89 -2.64 9.94
C SER A 17 -7.87 -3.25 8.53
N GLU A 18 -6.82 -3.02 7.74
CA GLU A 18 -6.70 -3.47 6.35
C GLU A 18 -5.54 -4.46 6.13
N ALA A 19 -4.96 -5.00 7.22
CA ALA A 19 -3.79 -5.87 7.15
C ALA A 19 -3.99 -7.14 6.29
N LYS A 20 -5.24 -7.53 6.02
CA LYS A 20 -5.61 -8.70 5.20
C LYS A 20 -6.35 -8.36 3.91
N SER A 21 -6.53 -7.07 3.61
CA SER A 21 -7.19 -6.62 2.39
C SER A 21 -6.26 -6.73 1.18
N LEU A 22 -6.84 -6.97 0.00
CA LEU A 22 -6.12 -6.85 -1.27
C LEU A 22 -5.72 -5.38 -1.46
N ILE A 23 -4.45 -5.16 -1.76
CA ILE A 23 -3.92 -3.81 -1.98
C ILE A 23 -4.04 -3.50 -3.47
N LEU A 24 -4.87 -2.52 -3.81
CA LEU A 24 -4.96 -1.99 -5.17
C LEU A 24 -4.27 -0.61 -5.21
N PRO A 25 -3.02 -0.52 -5.68
CA PRO A 25 -2.32 0.76 -5.75
C PRO A 25 -2.97 1.65 -6.82
N VAL A 26 -3.63 2.73 -6.40
CA VAL A 26 -4.17 3.77 -7.31
C VAL A 26 -3.12 4.87 -7.56
N THR A 27 -2.29 5.14 -6.55
CA THR A 27 -1.20 6.14 -6.57
C THR A 27 -0.01 5.63 -5.77
N ASN A 28 1.20 6.00 -6.17
CA ASN A 28 2.41 5.74 -5.39
C ASN A 28 2.60 6.82 -4.32
N GLY A 29 2.73 6.41 -3.05
CA GLY A 29 2.93 7.32 -1.90
C GLY A 29 1.63 7.75 -1.21
N CYS A 30 1.75 8.65 -0.24
CA CYS A 30 0.62 9.17 0.53
C CYS A 30 0.09 10.48 -0.09
N SER A 31 -1.16 10.50 -0.54
CA SER A 31 -1.76 11.70 -1.13
C SER A 31 -1.94 12.86 -0.15
N TRP A 32 -1.95 12.58 1.16
CA TRP A 32 -2.23 13.58 2.20
C TRP A 32 -1.01 13.92 3.08
N ASN A 33 0.04 13.09 3.09
CA ASN A 33 1.25 13.22 3.94
C ASN A 33 0.98 13.51 5.43
N LYS A 34 -0.23 13.19 5.92
CA LYS A 34 -0.67 13.38 7.32
C LYS A 34 -1.29 12.11 7.92
N CYS A 35 -1.13 10.98 7.25
CA CYS A 35 -1.61 9.69 7.74
C CYS A 35 -0.79 9.26 8.96
N THR A 36 -1.45 8.80 10.02
CA THR A 36 -0.81 8.36 11.27
C THR A 36 0.05 7.10 11.16
N PHE A 37 -0.01 6.43 10.00
CA PHE A 37 0.70 5.19 9.70
C PHE A 37 1.81 5.38 8.66
N CYS A 38 1.89 6.55 8.03
CA CYS A 38 3.01 6.92 7.18
C CYS A 38 4.06 7.61 8.06
N ASP A 39 5.34 7.28 7.86
CA ASP A 39 6.47 8.04 8.41
C ASP A 39 6.82 9.20 7.47
#